data_AF-A0A954A3U8-F1
#
_entry.id   AF-A0A954A3U8-F1
#
_cell.length_a   1.000
_cell.length_b   1.000
_cell.length_c   1.000
_cell.angle_alpha   90.00
_cell.angle_beta   90.00
_cell.angle_gamma   90.00
#
_symmetry.space_group_name_H-M   'P 1'
#
loop_
_entity.id
_entity.type
_entity.pdbx_description
1 polymer ?
#
loop_
_entity_poly.entity_id
_entity_poly.type
_entity_poly.pdbx_seq_one_letter_code
_entity_poly.pdbx_strand_id
1 'polypeptide(L)'
;MDALADDDAIAIEFLARLHADREIGGLRPLRDYLALFPGHEETLATEYFATIAPELPTPSAPSLDDSADLAPLVERLRLEPRYETVA
;
A
#
# COMPACT_ATOMS: atom_id res chain seq x y z
N MET A 1 30.55 8.43 5.94
CA MET A 1 29.75 8.50 7.16
C MET A 1 28.51 9.28 6.81
N ASP A 2 27.53 8.57 6.25
CA ASP A 2 26.55 7.73 6.96
C ASP A 2 25.17 8.40 7.09
N ALA A 3 24.92 9.52 6.40
CA ALA A 3 23.59 10.18 6.41
C ALA A 3 22.40 9.24 6.11
N LEU A 4 22.58 8.21 5.27
CA LEU A 4 21.56 7.18 5.05
C LEU A 4 21.39 6.24 6.25
N ALA A 5 22.47 5.87 6.93
CA ALA A 5 22.41 5.02 8.12
C ALA A 5 21.89 5.77 9.35
N ASP A 6 22.20 7.07 9.48
CA ASP A 6 21.60 7.95 10.47
C ASP A 6 20.09 8.03 10.25
N ASP A 7 19.65 8.22 9.01
CA ASP A 7 18.21 8.31 8.69
C ASP A 7 17.46 6.98 8.93
N ASP A 8 18.05 5.84 8.55
CA ASP A 8 17.52 4.50 8.88
C ASP A 8 17.41 4.28 10.40
N ALA A 9 18.42 4.68 11.17
CA ALA A 9 18.39 4.55 12.62
C ALA A 9 17.27 5.39 13.25
N ILE A 10 17.07 6.61 12.76
CA ILE A 10 15.97 7.49 13.18
C ILE A 10 14.61 6.91 12.80
N ALA A 11 14.46 6.37 11.58
CA ALA A 11 13.23 5.72 11.14
C ALA A 11 12.86 4.54 12.05
N ILE A 12 13.83 3.68 12.39
CA ILE A 12 13.62 2.53 13.29
C ILE A 12 13.18 2.99 14.68
N GLU A 13 13.84 4.01 15.26
CA GLU A 13 13.48 4.53 16.58
C GLU A 13 12.08 5.17 16.58
N PHE A 14 11.77 5.93 15.53
CA PHE A 14 10.45 6.52 15.32
C PHE A 14 9.35 5.45 15.22
N LEU A 15 9.54 4.41 14.39
CA LEU A 15 8.57 3.33 14.21
C LEU A 15 8.33 2.56 15.51
N ALA A 16 9.39 2.27 16.28
CA ALA A 16 9.26 1.62 17.58
C ALA A 16 8.40 2.46 18.55
N ARG A 17 8.58 3.78 18.54
CA ARG A 17 7.77 4.70 19.36
C ARG A 17 6.32 4.75 18.88
N LEU A 18 6.11 4.89 17.57
CA LEU A 18 4.78 4.94 16.97
C LEU A 18 3.98 3.67 17.27
N HIS A 19 4.62 2.50 17.20
CA HIS A 19 4.03 1.22 17.58
C HIS A 19 3.64 1.19 19.07
N ALA A 20 4.55 1.57 19.96
CA ALA A 20 4.26 1.60 21.40
C ALA A 20 3.08 2.54 21.73
N ASP A 21 3.05 3.73 21.12
CA ASP A 21 1.96 4.69 21.30
C ASP A 21 0.63 4.16 20.72
N ARG A 22 0.68 3.37 19.64
CA ARG A 22 -0.51 2.70 19.07
C ARG A 22 -1.04 1.59 19.98
N GLU A 23 -0.16 0.78 20.57
CA GLU A 23 -0.54 -0.32 21.47
C GLU A 23 -1.27 0.16 22.72
N ILE A 24 -0.90 1.33 23.23
CA ILE A 24 -1.57 1.97 24.38
C ILE A 24 -2.77 2.86 23.98
N GLY A 25 -3.08 2.96 22.68
CA GLY A 25 -4.15 3.81 22.15
C GLY A 25 -3.87 5.32 22.24
N GLY A 26 -2.61 5.71 22.47
CA GLY A 26 -2.15 7.08 22.66
C GLY A 26 -1.45 7.66 21.44
N LEU A 27 -1.93 7.36 20.24
CA LEU A 27 -1.27 7.77 19.00
C LEU A 27 -1.19 9.31 18.92
N ARG A 28 0.02 9.83 19.04
CA ARG A 28 0.29 11.28 18.99
C ARG A 28 0.17 11.79 17.55
N PRO A 29 -0.15 13.08 17.35
CA PRO A 29 -0.13 13.65 16.00
C PRO A 29 1.31 13.72 15.47
N LEU A 30 1.48 13.63 14.15
CA LEU A 30 2.79 13.70 13.47
C LEU A 30 3.65 14.87 13.97
N ARG A 31 3.05 16.04 14.21
CA ARG A 31 3.75 17.23 14.73
C ARG A 31 4.53 16.97 16.03
N ASP A 32 3.99 16.15 16.94
CA ASP A 32 4.67 15.81 18.19
C ASP A 32 5.88 14.93 17.94
N TYR A 33 5.82 14.02 16.97
CA TYR A 33 6.98 13.20 16.59
C TYR A 33 8.03 14.04 15.85
N LEU A 34 7.63 14.93 14.94
CA LEU A 34 8.56 15.84 14.25
C LEU A 34 9.35 16.73 15.22
N ALA A 35 8.74 17.11 16.35
CA ALA A 35 9.43 17.88 17.38
C ALA A 35 10.52 17.08 18.13
N LEU A 36 10.43 15.75 18.14
CA LEU A 36 11.41 14.86 18.77
C LEU A 36 12.59 14.54 17.84
N PHE A 37 12.37 14.60 16.53
CA PHE A 37 13.35 14.24 15.50
C PHE A 37 13.56 15.37 14.48
N PRO A 38 14.13 16.52 14.91
CA PRO A 38 14.37 17.64 14.00
C PRO A 38 15.40 17.26 12.92
N GLY A 39 15.14 17.64 11.67
CA GLY A 39 16.02 17.34 10.53
C GLY A 39 15.71 16.04 9.78
N HIS A 40 14.77 15.22 10.29
CA HIS A 40 14.32 13.98 9.66
C HIS A 40 12.83 14.00 9.31
N GLU A 41 12.29 15.20 9.07
CA GLU A 41 10.85 15.43 8.93
C GLU A 41 10.23 14.68 7.75
N GLU A 42 10.97 14.56 6.64
CA GLU A 42 10.53 13.87 5.43
C GLU A 42 10.41 12.35 5.66
N THR A 43 11.42 11.76 6.30
CA THR A 43 11.45 10.33 6.68
C THR A 43 10.31 9.99 7.63
N LEU A 44 10.15 10.80 8.70
CA LEU A 44 9.08 10.59 9.67
C LEU A 44 7.69 10.74 9.04
N ALA A 45 7.49 11.73 8.17
CA ALA A 45 6.20 11.92 7.51
C ALA A 45 5.86 10.71 6.63
N THR A 46 6.83 10.23 5.85
CA THR A 46 6.67 9.05 4.97
C THR A 46 6.26 7.82 5.78
N GLU A 47 7.01 7.50 6.83
CA GLU A 47 6.77 6.32 7.67
C GLU A 47 5.47 6.44 8.48
N TYR A 48 5.15 7.65 8.99
CA TYR A 48 3.90 7.91 9.69
C TYR A 48 2.71 7.65 8.77
N PHE A 49 2.69 8.26 7.58
CA PHE A 49 1.59 8.07 6.63
C PHE A 49 1.49 6.63 6.14
N ALA A 50 2.61 5.94 5.88
CA ALA A 50 2.60 4.52 5.53
C ALA A 50 1.98 3.65 6.63
N THR A 51 2.18 4.00 7.91
CA THR A 51 1.71 3.23 9.06
C THR A 51 0.26 3.54 9.47
N ILE A 52 -0.16 4.80 9.32
CA ILE A 52 -1.50 5.28 9.73
C ILE A 52 -2.49 5.38 8.57
N ALA A 53 -2.04 5.30 7.32
CA ALA A 53 -2.95 5.22 6.20
C ALA A 53 -3.88 4.03 6.45
N PRO A 54 -5.21 4.25 6.49
CA PRO A 54 -6.12 3.13 6.34
C PRO A 54 -5.72 2.47 5.03
N GLU A 55 -5.80 1.14 4.98
CA GLU A 55 -5.65 0.36 3.78
C GLU A 55 -6.63 0.94 2.74
N LEU A 56 -6.21 1.96 1.99
CA LEU A 56 -6.75 2.24 0.68
C LEU A 56 -6.69 0.88 0.01
N PRO A 57 -7.78 0.42 -0.64
CA PRO A 57 -7.73 -0.83 -1.34
C PRO A 57 -6.50 -0.71 -2.24
N THR A 58 -5.46 -1.47 -1.88
CA THR A 58 -4.46 -1.80 -2.86
C THR A 58 -5.29 -2.33 -4.02
N PRO A 59 -5.04 -1.93 -5.28
CA PRO A 59 -5.43 -2.84 -6.33
C PRO A 59 -4.72 -4.12 -5.91
N SER A 60 -5.49 -5.09 -5.40
CA SER A 60 -5.00 -6.41 -5.09
C SER A 60 -4.04 -6.71 -6.23
N ALA A 61 -2.76 -6.95 -5.93
CA ALA A 61 -2.00 -7.81 -6.82
C ALA A 61 -2.98 -8.95 -7.11
N PRO A 62 -3.43 -9.13 -8.36
CA PRO A 62 -4.56 -9.99 -8.62
C PRO A 62 -4.20 -11.30 -7.96
N SER A 63 -4.95 -11.65 -6.91
CA SER A 63 -4.86 -12.99 -6.37
C SER A 63 -5.18 -13.83 -7.58
N LEU A 64 -4.16 -14.51 -8.11
CA LEU A 64 -4.24 -15.46 -9.19
C LEU A 64 -4.95 -16.71 -8.64
N ASP A 65 -6.14 -16.47 -8.13
CA ASP A 65 -7.16 -17.40 -7.67
C ASP A 65 -8.50 -16.90 -8.22
N ASP A 66 -8.45 -16.39 -9.45
CA ASP A 66 -9.58 -16.46 -10.36
C ASP A 66 -8.96 -17.14 -11.57
N SER A 67 -9.00 -18.48 -11.53
CA SER A 67 -8.92 -19.30 -12.72
C SER A 67 -10.06 -18.83 -13.59
N ALA A 68 -9.78 -17.77 -14.36
CA ALA A 68 -10.70 -17.07 -15.22
C ALA A 68 -11.57 -18.12 -15.88
N ASP A 69 -12.83 -18.18 -15.44
CA ASP A 69 -13.83 -18.96 -16.12
C ASP A 69 -14.02 -18.26 -17.46
N LEU A 70 -13.20 -18.65 -18.43
CA LEU A 70 -13.27 -18.22 -19.82
C LEU A 70 -14.43 -18.95 -20.53
N ALA A 71 -15.12 -19.86 -19.85
CA ALA A 71 -16.28 -20.59 -20.36
C ALA A 71 -17.36 -19.66 -20.97
N PRO A 72 -17.82 -18.57 -20.33
CA PRO A 72 -18.81 -17.67 -20.93
C PRO A 72 -18.28 -16.92 -22.15
N LEU A 73 -16.96 -16.73 -22.28
CA LEU A 73 -16.36 -16.02 -23.41
C LEU A 73 -16.13 -16.95 -24.62
N VAL A 74 -15.74 -18.20 -24.36
CA VAL A 74 -15.60 -19.26 -25.38
C VAL A 74 -16.97 -19.70 -25.90
N GLU A 75 -17.99 -19.77 -25.04
CA GLU A 75 -19.37 -20.08 -25.46
C GLU A 75 -19.96 -18.96 -26.35
N ARG A 76 -19.69 -17.70 -26.01
CA ARG A 76 -20.01 -16.55 -26.88
C ARG A 76 -19.34 -16.63 -28.24
N LEU A 77 -18.06 -17.03 -28.29
CA LEU A 77 -17.34 -17.15 -29.56
C LEU A 77 -17.85 -18.32 -30.42
N ARG A 78 -18.43 -19.35 -29.79
CA ARG A 78 -19.02 -20.50 -30.48
C ARG A 78 -20.39 -20.20 -31.08
N LEU A 79 -21.12 -19.24 -30.49
CA LEU A 79 -22.49 -18.87 -30.86
C LEU A 79 -22.58 -17.74 -31.88
N GLU A 80 -21.47 -17.21 -32.40
CA GLU A 80 -21.51 -16.26 -33.52
C GLU A 80 -21.54 -17.05 -34.85
N PRO A 81 -22.72 -17.22 -35.49
CA PRO A 81 -22.76 -17.70 -36.85
C PRO A 81 -22.07 -16.67 -37.74
N ARG A 82 -21.07 -17.14 -38.48
CA ARG A 82 -20.42 -16.40 -39.56
C ARG A 82 -21.51 -15.75 -40.41
N TYR A 83 -21.48 -14.42 -40.50
CA TYR A 83 -22.34 -13.65 -41.39
C TYR A 83 -22.39 -14.34 -42.75
N GLU A 84 -23.59 -14.78 -43.11
CA GLU A 84 -23.96 -15.28 -44.42
C GLU A 84 -23.74 -14.13 -45.42
N THR A 85 -22.71 -14.26 -46.25
CA THR A 85 -22.51 -13.39 -47.41
C THR A 85 -23.70 -13.60 -48.34
N VAL A 86 -24.59 -12.62 -48.37
CA VAL A 86 -25.62 -12.49 -49.42
C VAL A 86 -24.92 -12.06 -50.70
N ALA A 87 -24.99 -12.90 -51.73
CA ALA A 87 -24.84 -12.53 -53.14
C ALA A 87 -25.81 -13.37 -53.98
#